data_AF-A0A7S1W4F7-F1
#
_entry.id   AF-A0A7S1W4F7-F1
#
_cell.length_a   1.000
_cell.length_b   1.000
_cell.length_c   1.000
_cell.angle_alpha   90.00
_cell.angle_beta   90.00
_cell.angle_gamma   90.00
#
_symmetry.space_group_name_H-M   'P 1'
#
loop_
_entity.id
_entity.type
_entity.pdbx_description
1 polymer ?
#
loop_
_entity_poly.entity_id
_entity_poly.type
_entity_poly.pdbx_seq_one_letter_code
_entity_poly.pdbx_strand_id
1 'polypeptide(L)'
;MVGIAPLGAEPCQGMYTKHGYYGFINSGQLSVLHAQDGTAGKALSGASPSPLPAGATVTVKYQDGSLSFAAAGSTFATASFNTAIQTGTIYCPAVLLHSSGSTVEVVRSTCRSRQQCPLDILTGVASLAKKYMVSTVLSMATQALKDRIRFAKQTKDAGAFERILAGAISADIDAVRLAALDSARDFAELRSRYDAGGL
;
A
#
# COMPACT_ATOMS: atom_id res chain seq x y z
N MET A 1 9.78 -13.38 -13.93
CA MET A 1 10.36 -12.62 -12.81
C MET A 1 9.54 -11.36 -12.61
N VAL A 2 9.47 -10.86 -11.38
CA VAL A 2 8.79 -9.61 -11.04
C VAL A 2 9.71 -8.73 -10.22
N GLY A 3 9.59 -7.41 -10.33
CA GLY A 3 10.50 -6.51 -9.63
C GLY A 3 10.24 -5.04 -9.89
N ILE A 4 11.29 -4.26 -9.67
CA ILE A 4 11.33 -2.83 -9.93
C ILE A 4 12.52 -2.49 -10.82
N ALA A 5 12.34 -1.57 -11.76
CA ALA A 5 13.40 -1.04 -12.62
C ALA A 5 13.41 0.48 -12.58
N PRO A 6 14.56 1.16 -12.73
CA PRO A 6 14.60 2.62 -12.84
C PRO A 6 13.70 3.13 -13.97
N LEU A 7 13.04 4.26 -13.74
CA LEU A 7 12.25 4.93 -14.77
C LEU A 7 13.16 5.26 -15.98
N GLY A 8 12.74 4.85 -17.17
CA GLY A 8 13.51 5.02 -18.41
C GLY A 8 14.48 3.87 -18.73
N ALA A 9 14.49 2.79 -17.95
CA ALA A 9 15.22 1.58 -18.32
C ALA A 9 14.59 0.92 -19.56
N GLU A 10 15.36 0.77 -20.62
CA GLU A 10 14.93 0.10 -21.86
C GLU A 10 14.92 -1.43 -21.69
N PRO A 11 13.89 -2.15 -22.18
CA PRO A 11 13.86 -3.61 -22.18
C PRO A 11 15.03 -4.18 -23.00
N CYS A 12 15.91 -4.93 -22.36
CA CYS A 12 17.08 -5.54 -23.00
C CYS A 12 17.39 -6.93 -22.47
N GLN A 13 18.20 -7.69 -23.20
CA GLN A 13 18.70 -8.97 -22.73
C GLN A 13 19.58 -8.75 -21.49
N GLY A 14 19.24 -9.42 -20.38
CA GLY A 14 19.93 -9.22 -19.11
C GLY A 14 19.44 -8.01 -18.31
N MET A 15 18.22 -7.51 -18.57
CA MET A 15 17.61 -6.44 -17.76
C MET A 15 17.67 -6.76 -16.25
N TYR A 16 17.44 -8.02 -15.88
CA TYR A 16 17.44 -8.45 -14.48
C TYR A 16 18.82 -8.47 -13.80
N THR A 17 19.92 -8.45 -14.55
CA THR A 17 21.29 -8.41 -14.01
C THR A 17 21.95 -7.05 -14.13
N LYS A 18 21.33 -6.09 -14.81
CA LYS A 18 21.93 -4.76 -15.08
C LYS A 18 21.05 -3.59 -14.66
N HIS A 19 19.74 -3.78 -14.55
CA HIS A 19 18.79 -2.69 -14.44
C HIS A 19 17.64 -3.01 -13.49
N GLY A 20 17.85 -2.77 -12.19
CA GLY A 20 16.81 -2.86 -11.18
C GLY A 20 16.96 -4.06 -10.24
N TYR A 21 15.86 -4.41 -9.58
CA TYR A 21 15.82 -5.39 -8.50
C TYR A 21 14.67 -6.35 -8.73
N TYR A 22 14.99 -7.63 -8.86
CA TYR A 22 14.04 -8.64 -9.31
C TYR A 22 14.00 -9.85 -8.38
N GLY A 23 12.79 -10.38 -8.25
CA GLY A 23 12.49 -11.66 -7.66
C GLY A 23 12.06 -12.67 -8.72
N PHE A 24 12.67 -13.86 -8.69
CA PHE A 24 12.14 -15.03 -9.34
C PHE A 24 11.20 -15.75 -8.38
N ILE A 25 9.92 -15.79 -8.75
CA ILE A 25 8.90 -16.46 -7.95
C ILE A 25 8.63 -17.81 -8.57
N ASN A 26 8.74 -18.83 -7.73
CA ASN A 26 8.61 -20.22 -8.09
C ASN A 26 7.77 -20.91 -7.02
N SER A 27 6.82 -21.74 -7.40
CA SER A 27 5.95 -22.47 -6.45
C SER A 27 5.18 -21.57 -5.48
N GLY A 28 4.87 -20.32 -5.86
CA GLY A 28 4.26 -19.36 -4.93
C GLY A 28 5.22 -18.85 -3.85
N GLN A 29 6.53 -19.03 -4.02
CA GLN A 29 7.57 -18.55 -3.11
C GLN A 29 8.66 -17.78 -3.85
N LEU A 30 9.35 -16.89 -3.14
CA LEU A 30 10.48 -16.16 -3.69
C LEU A 30 11.74 -17.03 -3.66
N SER A 31 12.25 -17.40 -4.83
CA SER A 31 13.34 -18.38 -4.99
C SER A 31 14.71 -17.73 -5.19
N VAL A 32 14.84 -16.81 -6.16
CA VAL A 32 16.10 -16.14 -6.50
C VAL A 32 15.90 -14.64 -6.55
N LEU A 33 16.87 -13.88 -6.05
CA LEU A 33 16.91 -12.43 -6.10
C LEU A 33 18.04 -11.98 -7.01
N HIS A 34 17.80 -10.98 -7.86
CA HIS A 34 18.83 -10.34 -8.66
C HIS A 34 18.82 -8.83 -8.42
N ALA A 35 20.01 -8.27 -8.18
CA ALA A 35 20.23 -6.84 -8.08
C ALA A 35 20.85 -6.27 -9.36
N GLN A 36 20.80 -4.94 -9.48
CA GLN A 36 21.23 -4.18 -10.66
C GLN A 36 22.72 -4.31 -11.01
N ASP A 37 23.53 -4.78 -10.06
CA ASP A 37 24.96 -5.02 -10.21
C ASP A 37 25.27 -6.47 -10.64
N GLY A 38 24.25 -7.27 -10.93
CA GLY A 38 24.36 -8.67 -11.31
C GLY A 38 24.55 -9.61 -10.12
N THR A 39 24.60 -9.09 -8.88
CA THR A 39 24.71 -9.94 -7.70
C THR A 39 23.39 -10.63 -7.40
N ALA A 40 23.49 -11.89 -6.99
CA ALA A 40 22.34 -12.65 -6.51
C ALA A 40 22.10 -12.33 -5.03
N GLY A 41 20.87 -11.95 -4.66
CA GLY A 41 20.48 -11.82 -3.26
C GLY A 41 20.30 -13.19 -2.59
N LYS A 42 20.09 -13.19 -1.27
CA LYS A 42 19.88 -14.43 -0.52
C LYS A 42 18.52 -15.05 -0.88
N ALA A 43 18.52 -16.31 -1.34
CA ALA A 43 17.30 -17.07 -1.60
C ALA A 43 16.44 -17.15 -0.32
N LEU A 44 15.13 -16.89 -0.43
CA LEU A 44 14.21 -16.91 0.72
C LEU A 44 13.61 -18.30 0.98
N SER A 45 13.64 -19.21 0.00
CA SER A 45 13.31 -20.62 0.20
C SER A 45 14.18 -21.56 -0.64
N GLY A 46 14.48 -22.75 -0.10
CA GLY A 46 15.23 -23.81 -0.77
C GLY A 46 14.35 -24.85 -1.47
N ALA A 47 13.09 -24.52 -1.76
CA ALA A 47 12.15 -25.48 -2.37
C ALA A 47 12.47 -25.71 -3.86
N SER A 48 12.35 -26.97 -4.30
CA SER A 48 12.52 -27.35 -5.71
C SER A 48 11.53 -26.61 -6.61
N PRO A 49 11.94 -26.23 -7.83
CA PRO A 49 11.15 -25.42 -8.74
C PRO A 49 9.86 -26.13 -9.20
N SER A 50 8.69 -25.55 -8.93
CA SER A 50 7.41 -25.95 -9.53
C SER A 50 6.61 -24.74 -10.02
N PRO A 51 5.92 -24.82 -11.17
CA PRO A 51 5.27 -23.66 -11.77
C PRO A 51 4.21 -23.03 -10.85
N LEU A 52 4.10 -21.70 -10.88
CA LEU A 52 3.00 -20.98 -10.26
C LEU A 52 1.67 -21.46 -10.87
N PRO A 53 0.64 -21.76 -10.06
CA PRO A 53 -0.67 -22.14 -10.59
C PRO A 53 -1.27 -21.01 -11.43
N ALA A 54 -2.02 -21.37 -12.47
CA ALA A 54 -2.73 -20.40 -13.30
C ALA A 54 -3.67 -19.53 -12.44
N GLY A 55 -3.66 -18.22 -12.65
CA GLY A 55 -4.44 -17.27 -11.85
C GLY A 55 -3.82 -16.91 -10.49
N ALA A 56 -2.62 -17.41 -10.17
CA ALA A 56 -1.93 -17.01 -8.94
C ALA A 56 -1.58 -15.51 -8.96
N THR A 57 -1.93 -14.81 -7.88
CA THR A 57 -1.55 -13.42 -7.68
C THR A 57 -0.16 -13.33 -7.06
N VAL A 58 0.66 -12.46 -7.62
CA VAL A 58 1.94 -12.04 -7.05
C VAL A 58 1.83 -10.58 -6.65
N THR A 59 2.14 -10.28 -5.39
CA THR A 59 2.16 -8.92 -4.87
C THR A 59 3.60 -8.49 -4.60
N VAL A 60 3.99 -7.38 -5.21
CA VAL A 60 5.29 -6.73 -5.00
C VAL A 60 5.05 -5.44 -4.21
N LYS A 61 5.77 -5.29 -3.10
CA LYS A 61 5.71 -4.10 -2.24
C LYS A 61 7.09 -3.46 -2.21
N TYR A 62 7.17 -2.20 -2.64
CA TYR A 62 8.36 -1.37 -2.48
C TYR A 62 8.08 -0.26 -1.47
N GLN A 63 8.84 -0.21 -0.39
CA GLN A 63 8.67 0.77 0.68
C GLN A 63 10.03 1.03 1.36
N ASP A 64 10.38 2.29 1.58
CA ASP A 64 11.54 2.72 2.38
C ASP A 64 12.86 2.05 1.97
N GLY A 65 13.12 1.94 0.65
CA GLY A 65 14.32 1.29 0.12
C GLY A 65 14.34 -0.24 0.27
N SER A 66 13.19 -0.85 0.60
CA SER A 66 13.04 -2.28 0.76
C SER A 66 11.99 -2.84 -0.21
N LEU A 67 12.28 -4.01 -0.78
CA LEU A 67 11.38 -4.72 -1.68
C LEU A 67 10.92 -6.01 -1.00
N SER A 68 9.63 -6.27 -1.02
CA SER A 68 9.04 -7.47 -0.44
C SER A 68 8.06 -8.11 -1.41
N PHE A 69 7.97 -9.44 -1.35
CA PHE A 69 7.18 -10.24 -2.28
C PHE A 69 6.22 -11.15 -1.52
N ALA A 70 5.01 -11.29 -2.02
CA ALA A 70 4.05 -12.30 -1.59
C ALA A 70 3.48 -12.96 -2.84
N ALA A 71 3.16 -14.24 -2.76
CA ALA A 71 2.51 -14.95 -3.86
C ALA A 71 1.42 -15.88 -3.35
N ALA A 72 0.34 -16.01 -4.13
CA ALA A 72 -0.84 -16.79 -3.76
C ALA A 72 -1.40 -16.46 -2.36
N GLY A 73 -1.36 -15.19 -1.95
CA GLY A 73 -1.88 -14.73 -0.65
C GLY A 73 -1.00 -15.08 0.57
N SER A 74 0.22 -15.54 0.35
CA SER A 74 1.21 -15.74 1.43
C SER A 74 1.64 -14.44 2.12
N THR A 75 2.35 -14.57 3.24
CA THR A 75 2.97 -13.45 3.93
C THR A 75 4.07 -12.81 3.08
N PHE A 76 4.27 -11.50 3.25
CA PHE A 76 5.36 -10.80 2.58
C PHE A 76 6.71 -11.28 3.09
N ALA A 77 7.57 -11.66 2.15
CA ALA A 77 8.96 -11.97 2.38
C ALA A 77 9.83 -10.82 1.86
N THR A 78 10.61 -10.20 2.74
CA THR A 78 11.49 -9.09 2.39
C THR A 78 12.76 -9.59 1.71
N ALA A 79 13.03 -9.04 0.53
CA ALA A 79 14.19 -9.37 -0.26
C ALA A 79 15.47 -8.79 0.36
N SER A 80 16.48 -9.64 0.52
CA SER A 80 17.82 -9.24 0.97
C SER A 80 18.76 -9.24 -0.22
N PHE A 81 18.96 -8.08 -0.83
CA PHE A 81 19.94 -7.87 -1.89
C PHE A 81 21.32 -7.59 -1.30
N ASN A 82 22.39 -8.02 -1.98
CA ASN A 82 23.76 -7.69 -1.56
C ASN A 82 24.07 -6.20 -1.78
N THR A 83 23.44 -5.60 -2.80
CA THR A 83 23.49 -4.16 -3.06
C THR A 83 22.18 -3.53 -2.64
N ALA A 84 22.28 -2.50 -1.78
CA ALA A 84 21.13 -1.77 -1.28
C ALA A 84 20.37 -1.08 -2.42
N ILE A 85 19.04 -1.06 -2.32
CA ILE A 85 18.21 -0.33 -3.27
C ILE A 85 18.48 1.16 -3.11
N GLN A 86 18.90 1.81 -4.19
CA GLN A 86 19.23 3.22 -4.18
C GLN A 86 17.99 4.06 -3.83
N THR A 87 18.13 4.89 -2.80
CA THR A 87 17.14 5.89 -2.39
C THR A 87 17.21 7.12 -3.30
N GLY A 88 16.06 7.72 -3.63
CA GLY A 88 15.98 8.89 -4.52
C GLY A 88 15.79 8.57 -6.00
N THR A 89 15.95 7.31 -6.40
CA THR A 89 15.63 6.84 -7.75
C THR A 89 14.12 6.57 -7.86
N ILE A 90 13.51 7.03 -8.95
CA ILE A 90 12.12 6.70 -9.30
C ILE A 90 12.12 5.33 -10.00
N TYR A 91 11.37 4.38 -9.44
CA TYR A 91 11.25 3.04 -9.98
C TYR A 91 9.86 2.79 -10.57
N CYS A 92 9.81 1.96 -11.61
CA CYS A 92 8.60 1.39 -12.19
C CYS A 92 8.50 -0.10 -11.88
N PRO A 93 7.28 -0.65 -11.72
CA PRO A 93 7.09 -2.08 -11.65
C PRO A 93 7.50 -2.72 -12.98
N ALA A 94 8.25 -3.82 -12.92
CA ALA A 94 8.75 -4.53 -14.08
C ALA A 94 8.40 -6.02 -13.99
N VAL A 95 7.97 -6.60 -15.11
CA VAL A 95 7.64 -8.02 -15.24
C VAL A 95 8.39 -8.58 -16.44
N LEU A 96 9.12 -9.66 -16.22
CA LEU A 96 9.86 -10.37 -17.26
C LEU A 96 9.25 -11.75 -17.45
N LEU A 97 8.83 -12.03 -18.68
CA LEU A 97 8.21 -13.29 -19.09
C LEU A 97 9.22 -14.10 -19.90
N HIS A 98 9.33 -15.40 -19.62
CA HIS A 98 10.28 -16.27 -20.33
C HIS A 98 9.68 -16.90 -21.60
N SER A 99 8.35 -16.92 -21.72
CA SER A 99 7.63 -17.61 -22.79
C SER A 99 6.70 -16.66 -23.53
N SER A 100 6.66 -16.80 -24.85
CA SER A 100 5.64 -16.17 -25.69
C SER A 100 4.25 -16.69 -25.34
N GLY A 101 3.24 -15.83 -25.39
CA GLY A 101 1.84 -16.21 -25.15
C GLY A 101 1.39 -16.16 -23.68
N SER A 102 2.30 -15.89 -22.74
CA SER A 102 1.94 -15.63 -21.35
C SER A 102 1.34 -14.22 -21.19
N THR A 103 0.21 -14.11 -20.51
CA THR A 103 -0.43 -12.83 -20.18
C THR A 103 -0.29 -12.54 -18.69
N VAL A 104 -0.12 -11.26 -18.35
CA VAL A 104 -0.09 -10.80 -16.96
C VAL A 104 -0.95 -9.56 -16.87
N GLU A 105 -1.88 -9.56 -15.91
CA GLU A 105 -2.63 -8.37 -15.54
C GLU A 105 -1.89 -7.66 -14.40
N VAL A 106 -1.59 -6.37 -14.60
CA VAL A 106 -0.94 -5.55 -13.57
C VAL A 106 -2.01 -4.75 -12.83
N VAL A 107 -2.40 -5.23 -11.65
CA VAL A 107 -3.34 -4.53 -10.78
C VAL A 107 -2.57 -3.64 -9.81
N ARG A 108 -2.85 -2.33 -9.84
CA ARG A 108 -2.29 -1.39 -8.86
C ARG A 108 -3.05 -1.49 -7.54
N SER A 109 -2.50 -2.28 -6.62
CA SER A 109 -2.91 -2.21 -5.21
C SER A 109 -2.24 -1.00 -4.58
N THR A 110 -3.00 0.05 -4.32
CA THR A 110 -2.47 1.20 -3.57
C THR A 110 -2.36 0.81 -2.10
N CYS A 111 -1.24 0.19 -1.72
CA CYS A 111 -0.85 0.06 -0.32
C CYS A 111 -0.54 1.48 0.19
N ARG A 112 -1.56 2.25 0.56
CA ARG A 112 -1.36 3.55 1.22
C ARG A 112 -0.83 3.29 2.64
N SER A 113 0.40 2.78 2.78
CA SER A 113 1.23 3.10 3.94
C SER A 113 1.82 4.51 3.78
N ARG A 114 1.04 5.45 3.24
CA ARG A 114 1.33 6.86 3.47
C ARG A 114 1.37 6.99 4.97
N GLN A 115 2.44 7.53 5.51
CA GLN A 115 2.44 8.18 6.81
C GLN A 115 1.20 9.07 6.83
N GLN A 116 0.09 8.55 7.34
CA GLN A 116 -1.15 9.29 7.40
C GLN A 116 -0.87 10.36 8.44
N CYS A 117 -0.91 11.63 8.04
CA CYS A 117 -0.77 12.76 8.95
C CYS A 117 -1.54 12.46 10.24
N PRO A 118 -0.93 12.47 11.44
CA PRO A 118 -1.63 12.14 12.68
C PRO A 118 -2.98 12.86 12.77
N LEU A 119 -4.01 12.16 13.26
CA LEU A 119 -5.38 12.67 13.27
C LEU A 119 -5.47 14.06 13.93
N ASP A 120 -4.77 14.23 15.06
CA ASP A 120 -4.74 15.48 15.83
C ASP A 120 -4.14 16.65 15.04
N ILE A 121 -3.13 16.37 14.21
CA ILE A 121 -2.54 17.38 13.33
C ILE A 121 -3.53 17.73 12.22
N LEU A 122 -4.19 16.74 11.62
CA LEU A 122 -5.15 16.96 10.54
C LEU A 122 -6.38 17.75 11.01
N THR A 123 -6.92 17.43 12.18
CA THR A 123 -8.02 18.19 12.80
C THR A 123 -7.57 19.58 13.22
N GLY A 124 -6.37 19.72 13.80
CA GLY A 124 -5.78 21.03 14.14
C GLY A 124 -5.60 21.94 12.92
N VAL A 125 -5.11 21.40 11.81
CA VAL A 125 -4.99 22.14 10.53
C VAL A 125 -6.36 22.56 10.02
N ALA A 126 -7.38 21.70 10.10
CA ALA A 126 -8.73 22.05 9.70
C ALA A 126 -9.34 23.16 10.58
N SER A 127 -9.15 23.10 11.90
CA SER A 127 -9.59 24.14 12.84
C SER A 127 -8.92 25.49 12.56
N LEU A 128 -7.59 25.49 12.34
CA LEU A 128 -6.86 26.70 11.99
C LEU A 128 -7.30 27.25 10.64
N ALA A 129 -7.45 26.39 9.62
CA ALA A 129 -7.92 26.79 8.31
C ALA A 129 -9.34 27.39 8.37
N LYS A 130 -10.24 26.85 9.20
CA LYS A 130 -11.56 27.43 9.46
C LYS A 130 -11.45 28.79 10.14
N LYS A 131 -10.64 28.90 11.21
CA LYS A 131 -10.43 30.14 11.98
C LYS A 131 -9.91 31.29 11.12
N TYR A 132 -9.00 31.00 10.20
CA TYR A 132 -8.40 31.98 9.30
C TYR A 132 -9.04 32.00 7.90
N MET A 133 -10.19 31.33 7.71
CA MET A 133 -10.93 31.28 6.45
C MET A 133 -10.12 30.84 5.21
N VAL A 134 -9.12 29.96 5.40
CA VAL A 134 -8.31 29.41 4.31
C VAL A 134 -9.06 28.27 3.64
N SER A 135 -9.95 28.62 2.72
CA SER A 135 -10.92 27.69 2.09
C SER A 135 -10.27 26.48 1.41
N THR A 136 -9.16 26.66 0.69
CA THR A 136 -8.44 25.57 0.00
C THR A 136 -7.94 24.51 0.98
N VAL A 137 -7.28 24.94 2.06
CA VAL A 137 -6.73 24.04 3.09
C VAL A 137 -7.85 23.34 3.85
N LEU A 138 -8.90 24.08 4.22
CA LEU A 138 -10.07 23.51 4.88
C LEU A 138 -10.73 22.43 4.02
N SER A 139 -10.90 22.69 2.72
CA SER A 139 -11.47 21.72 1.77
C SER A 139 -10.63 20.45 1.67
N MET A 140 -9.30 20.58 1.53
CA MET A 140 -8.38 19.44 1.48
C MET A 140 -8.38 18.63 2.78
N ALA A 141 -8.34 19.30 3.94
CA ALA A 141 -8.36 18.64 5.24
C ALA A 141 -9.68 17.92 5.49
N THR A 142 -10.81 18.56 5.14
CA THR A 142 -12.15 17.96 5.20
C THR A 142 -12.24 16.71 4.32
N GLN A 143 -11.73 16.78 3.08
CA GLN A 143 -11.75 15.62 2.17
C GLN A 143 -10.88 14.49 2.70
N ALA A 144 -9.70 14.80 3.24
CA ALA A 144 -8.82 13.80 3.84
C ALA A 144 -9.47 13.11 5.06
N LEU A 145 -10.20 13.84 5.90
CA LEU A 145 -10.97 13.27 7.02
C LEU A 145 -12.12 12.38 6.54
N LYS A 146 -12.87 12.82 5.52
CA LYS A 146 -13.93 12.00 4.88
C LYS A 146 -13.38 10.69 4.31
N ASP A 147 -12.23 10.75 3.63
CA ASP A 147 -11.58 9.56 3.08
C ASP A 147 -11.13 8.60 4.20
N ARG A 148 -10.66 9.12 5.34
CA ARG A 148 -10.31 8.28 6.51
C ARG A 148 -11.52 7.61 7.14
N ILE A 149 -12.66 8.28 7.21
CA ILE A 149 -13.92 7.69 7.69
C ILE A 149 -14.33 6.50 6.81
N ARG A 150 -14.32 6.71 5.48
CA ARG A 150 -14.64 5.64 4.53
C ARG A 150 -13.66 4.47 4.66
N PHE A 151 -12.38 4.76 4.83
CA PHE A 151 -11.36 3.75 5.03
C PHE A 151 -11.57 2.97 6.33
N ALA A 152 -11.80 3.65 7.46
CA ALA A 152 -12.06 3.01 8.75
C ALA A 152 -13.28 2.07 8.69
N LYS A 153 -14.33 2.48 7.97
CA LYS A 153 -15.49 1.61 7.70
C LYS A 153 -15.11 0.39 6.85
N GLN A 154 -14.37 0.58 5.76
CA GLN A 154 -13.92 -0.52 4.90
C GLN A 154 -13.04 -1.53 5.65
N THR A 155 -12.20 -1.07 6.57
CA THR A 155 -11.34 -1.91 7.42
C THR A 155 -12.03 -2.38 8.70
N LYS A 156 -13.32 -2.07 8.89
CA LYS A 156 -14.11 -2.42 10.07
C LYS A 156 -13.49 -1.95 11.40
N ASP A 157 -12.76 -0.84 11.38
CA ASP A 157 -12.12 -0.25 12.55
C ASP A 157 -13.03 0.82 13.18
N ALA A 158 -13.93 0.36 14.06
CA ALA A 158 -14.84 1.25 14.79
C ALA A 158 -14.11 2.27 15.67
N GLY A 159 -12.98 1.91 16.27
CA GLY A 159 -12.22 2.81 17.15
C GLY A 159 -11.52 3.94 16.41
N ALA A 160 -11.02 3.69 15.19
CA ALA A 160 -10.54 4.78 14.33
C ALA A 160 -11.69 5.68 13.88
N PHE A 161 -12.83 5.10 13.52
CA PHE A 161 -14.02 5.84 13.10
C PHE A 161 -14.51 6.80 14.20
N GLU A 162 -14.69 6.29 15.42
CA GLU A 162 -15.12 7.06 16.60
C GLU A 162 -14.17 8.22 16.89
N ARG A 163 -12.85 7.98 16.88
CA ARG A 163 -11.84 9.03 17.09
C ARG A 163 -11.92 10.13 16.03
N ILE A 164 -12.13 9.78 14.76
CA ILE A 164 -12.26 10.77 13.69
C ILE A 164 -13.54 11.60 13.87
N LEU A 165 -14.66 10.95 14.20
CA LEU A 165 -15.93 11.64 14.48
C LEU A 165 -15.82 12.57 15.69
N ALA A 166 -15.25 12.10 16.80
CA ALA A 166 -15.00 12.90 17.98
C ALA A 166 -14.13 14.12 17.65
N GLY A 167 -13.02 13.91 16.94
CA GLY A 167 -12.14 15.00 16.50
C GLY A 167 -12.85 16.01 15.59
N ALA A 168 -13.74 15.55 14.71
CA ALA A 168 -14.54 16.43 13.85
C ALA A 168 -15.58 17.25 14.63
N ILE A 169 -16.20 16.67 15.66
CA ILE A 169 -17.14 17.37 16.57
C ILE A 169 -16.38 18.42 17.38
N SER A 170 -15.25 18.05 17.99
CA SER A 170 -14.43 18.97 18.79
C SER A 170 -13.87 20.14 17.96
N ALA A 171 -13.55 19.89 16.69
CA ALA A 171 -13.05 20.91 15.77
C ALA A 171 -14.16 21.71 15.04
N ASP A 172 -15.43 21.41 15.31
CA ASP A 172 -16.60 22.03 14.67
C ASP A 172 -16.57 21.94 13.12
N ILE A 173 -16.24 20.75 12.59
CA ILE A 173 -16.12 20.50 11.14
C ILE A 173 -17.39 19.78 10.64
N ASP A 174 -18.47 20.56 10.45
CA ASP A 174 -19.81 20.06 10.10
C ASP A 174 -19.83 19.09 8.91
N ALA A 175 -19.09 19.42 7.85
CA ALA A 175 -19.04 18.61 6.64
C ALA A 175 -18.49 17.19 6.88
N VAL A 176 -17.58 17.02 7.86
CA VAL A 176 -17.05 15.71 8.26
C VAL A 176 -18.04 15.01 9.19
N ARG A 177 -18.65 15.74 10.13
CA ARG A 177 -19.67 15.22 11.04
C ARG A 177 -20.85 14.61 10.30
N LEU A 178 -21.43 15.33 9.33
CA LEU A 178 -22.54 14.82 8.52
C LEU A 178 -22.14 13.59 7.70
N ALA A 179 -20.97 13.64 7.05
CA ALA A 179 -20.47 12.50 6.28
C ALA A 179 -20.21 11.25 7.14
N ALA A 180 -19.77 11.44 8.39
CA ALA A 180 -19.61 10.36 9.35
C ALA A 180 -20.96 9.77 9.75
N LEU A 181 -21.94 10.61 10.10
CA LEU A 181 -23.29 10.15 10.46
C LEU A 181 -23.96 9.38 9.33
N ASP A 182 -23.83 9.86 8.08
CA ASP A 182 -24.33 9.14 6.92
C ASP A 182 -23.62 7.80 6.72
N SER A 183 -22.30 7.75 6.95
CA SER A 183 -21.50 6.52 6.86
C SER A 183 -21.76 5.53 8.00
N ALA A 184 -22.25 6.02 9.15
CA ALA A 184 -22.53 5.21 10.34
C ALA A 184 -23.82 4.40 10.21
N ARG A 185 -24.79 4.86 9.40
CA ARG A 185 -26.12 4.23 9.24
C ARG A 185 -26.05 2.75 8.87
N ASP A 186 -25.05 2.39 8.07
CA ASP A 186 -24.82 1.06 7.53
C ASP A 186 -23.49 0.45 8.02
N PHE A 187 -22.92 0.98 9.12
CA PHE A 187 -21.70 0.43 9.73
C PHE A 187 -22.04 -0.57 10.85
N ALA A 188 -22.14 -1.86 10.47
CA ALA A 188 -22.60 -2.93 11.36
C ALA A 188 -21.76 -3.10 12.63
N GLU A 189 -20.43 -2.97 12.53
CA GLU A 189 -19.53 -3.12 13.66
C GLU A 189 -19.70 -2.00 14.69
N LEU A 190 -19.94 -0.77 14.24
CA LEU A 190 -20.24 0.37 15.11
C LEU A 190 -21.57 0.16 15.83
N ARG A 191 -22.60 -0.32 15.12
CA ARG A 191 -23.90 -0.65 15.71
C ARG A 191 -23.79 -1.77 16.75
N SER A 192 -23.04 -2.82 16.46
CA SER A 192 -22.82 -3.93 17.39
C SER A 192 -22.15 -3.47 18.69
N ARG A 193 -21.23 -2.50 18.63
CA ARG A 193 -20.61 -1.89 19.81
C ARG A 193 -21.60 -1.06 20.62
N TYR A 194 -22.45 -0.30 19.94
CA TYR A 194 -23.49 0.50 20.58
C TYR A 194 -24.50 -0.40 21.31
N ASP A 195 -24.98 -1.45 20.65
CA ASP A 195 -25.96 -2.40 21.22
C ASP A 195 -25.37 -3.16 22.43
N ALA A 196 -24.05 -3.35 22.47
CA ALA A 196 -23.33 -3.94 23.61
C ALA A 196 -23.12 -2.97 24.79
N GLY A 197 -23.54 -1.70 24.68
CA GLY A 197 -23.34 -0.67 25.71
C GLY A 197 -21.89 -0.18 25.83
N GLY A 198 -21.08 -0.37 24.78
CA GLY A 198 -19.66 -0.01 24.78
C GLY A 198 -19.34 1.41 24.30
N LEU A 199 -20.35 2.26 24.11
CA LEU A 199 -20.26 3.64 23.60
C LEU A 199 -20.84 4.64 24.59
#